data_AF-A0A5K0WDW0-F1
#
_entry.id   AF-A0A5K0WDW0-F1
#
_cell.length_a   1.000
_cell.length_b   1.000
_cell.length_c   1.000
_cell.angle_alpha   90.00
_cell.angle_beta   90.00
_cell.angle_gamma   90.00
#
_symmetry.space_group_name_H-M   'P 1'
#
loop_
_entity.id
_entity.type
_entity.pdbx_description
1 polymer ?
#
loop_
_entity_poly.entity_id
_entity_poly.type
_entity_poly.pdbx_seq_one_letter_code
_entity_poly.pdbx_strand_id
1 'polypeptide(L)' 'VGDGNTDHYCWQRPEDMTTSRYAYRIDTNNPGSDLAGETAAAMASASIVFRRSNPAYSNELLNHAKQ' A
#
# COMPACT_ATOMS: atom_id res chain seq x y z
N VAL A 1 3.99 -6.13 4.05
CA VAL A 1 4.68 -7.27 3.39
C VAL A 1 5.52 -7.99 4.44
N GLY A 2 5.44 -9.32 4.47
CA GLY A 2 5.94 -10.16 5.55
C GLY A 2 4.82 -10.89 6.28
N ASP A 3 5.18 -12.01 6.90
CA ASP A 3 4.31 -12.77 7.78
C ASP A 3 4.45 -12.26 9.22
N GLY A 4 3.34 -11.98 9.89
CA GLY A 4 3.34 -11.35 11.21
C GLY A 4 4.01 -12.20 12.29
N ASN A 5 3.92 -13.54 12.22
CA ASN A 5 4.57 -14.39 13.23
C ASN A 5 6.09 -14.28 13.09
N THR A 6 6.61 -14.59 11.91
CA THR A 6 8.07 -14.59 11.69
C THR A 6 8.70 -13.22 11.87
N ASP A 7 7.99 -12.15 11.50
CA ASP A 7 8.42 -10.77 11.71
C ASP A 7 8.49 -10.41 13.20
N HIS A 8 7.43 -10.69 13.97
CA HIS A 8 7.38 -10.33 15.39
C HIS A 8 8.31 -11.15 16.28
N TYR A 9 8.70 -12.37 15.87
CA TYR A 9 9.74 -13.15 16.56
C TYR A 9 11.16 -12.65 16.28
N CYS A 10 11.36 -11.80 15.27
CA CYS A 10 12.67 -11.28 14.89
C CYS A 10 12.97 -9.98 15.66
N TRP A 11 13.85 -10.06 16.67
CA TRP A 11 14.36 -8.87 17.36
C TRP A 11 15.72 -8.45 16.78
N GLN A 12 15.69 -7.86 15.61
CA GLN A 12 16.85 -7.33 14.91
C GLN A 12 16.52 -5.94 14.36
N ARG A 13 17.55 -5.17 14.02
CA ARG A 13 17.33 -3.96 13.22
C ARG A 13 16.79 -4.39 11.84
N PRO A 14 15.89 -3.62 11.21
CA PRO A 14 15.26 -4.03 9.95
C PRO A 14 16.28 -4.31 8.83
N GLU A 15 17.42 -3.62 8.81
CA GLU A 15 18.51 -3.85 7.86
C GLU A 15 19.26 -5.18 8.06
N ASP A 16 19.14 -5.79 9.23
CA ASP A 16 19.80 -7.06 9.59
C ASP A 16 18.83 -8.26 9.50
N MET A 17 17.54 -8.02 9.26
CA MET A 17 16.52 -9.07 9.21
C MET A 17 16.70 -9.98 8.00
N THR A 18 16.73 -11.29 8.24
CA THR A 18 16.77 -12.32 7.18
C THR A 18 15.47 -13.13 7.09
N THR A 19 14.43 -12.74 7.85
CA THR A 19 13.12 -13.40 7.82
C THR A 19 12.43 -13.20 6.47
N SER A 20 11.58 -14.17 6.09
CA SER A 20 10.83 -14.10 4.84
C SER A 20 9.88 -12.91 4.84
N ARG A 21 9.96 -12.07 3.81
CA ARG A 21 9.06 -10.94 3.58
C ARG A 21 8.03 -11.27 2.50
N TYR A 22 7.30 -12.39 2.66
CA TYR A 22 6.32 -12.83 1.66
C TYR A 22 5.23 -11.78 1.41
N ALA A 23 4.81 -11.65 0.15
CA ALA A 23 3.78 -10.70 -0.26
C ALA A 23 2.43 -11.40 -0.44
N TYR A 24 1.40 -10.85 0.19
CA TYR A 24 0.01 -11.23 -0.01
C TYR A 24 -0.69 -10.16 -0.86
N ARG A 25 -1.73 -10.55 -1.59
CA ARG A 25 -2.55 -9.65 -2.41
C ARG A 25 -4.01 -10.01 -2.32
N ILE A 26 -4.85 -9.03 -2.57
CA ILE A 26 -6.26 -9.21 -2.92
C ILE A 26 -6.41 -9.22 -4.44
N ASP A 27 -7.43 -9.91 -4.93
CA ASP A 27 -7.82 -9.94 -6.34
C ASP A 27 -9.32 -10.24 -6.47
N THR A 28 -9.82 -10.42 -7.69
CA THR A 28 -11.25 -10.69 -7.93
C THR A 28 -11.74 -11.97 -7.27
N ASN A 29 -10.86 -12.94 -7.02
CA ASN A 29 -11.21 -14.20 -6.35
C ASN A 29 -11.01 -14.12 -4.83
N ASN A 30 -10.19 -13.18 -4.36
CA ASN A 30 -9.88 -12.93 -2.96
C ASN A 30 -10.10 -11.44 -2.65
N PRO A 31 -11.35 -10.98 -2.54
CA PRO A 31 -11.66 -9.55 -2.42
C PRO A 31 -11.28 -8.99 -1.05
N GLY A 32 -11.11 -7.66 -0.98
CA GLY A 32 -10.84 -6.93 0.26
C GLY A 32 -11.25 -5.46 0.13
N SER A 33 -12.55 -5.19 0.21
CA SER A 33 -13.13 -3.86 -0.07
C SER A 33 -12.68 -2.77 0.91
N ASP A 34 -12.45 -3.14 2.16
CA ASP A 34 -11.87 -2.28 3.18
C ASP A 34 -10.43 -1.86 2.83
N LEU A 35 -9.56 -2.84 2.55
CA LEU A 35 -8.17 -2.60 2.16
C LEU A 35 -8.06 -1.79 0.85
N ALA A 36 -8.81 -2.19 -0.17
CA ALA A 36 -8.83 -1.48 -1.46
C ALA A 36 -9.41 -0.07 -1.28
N GLY A 37 -10.50 0.07 -0.54
CA GLY A 37 -11.19 1.34 -0.29
C GLY A 37 -10.32 2.35 0.46
N GLU A 38 -9.67 1.95 1.54
CA GLU A 38 -8.75 2.84 2.29
C GLU A 38 -7.53 3.25 1.44
N THR A 39 -6.99 2.33 0.65
CA THR A 39 -5.88 2.65 -0.28
C THR A 39 -6.33 3.66 -1.34
N ALA A 40 -7.52 3.47 -1.92
CA ALA A 40 -8.12 4.41 -2.87
C ALA A 40 -8.38 5.78 -2.22
N ALA A 41 -8.89 5.81 -0.99
CA ALA A 41 -9.11 7.04 -0.23
C ALA A 41 -7.81 7.80 0.05
N ALA A 42 -6.73 7.08 0.39
CA ALA A 42 -5.41 7.67 0.58
C ALA A 42 -4.87 8.28 -0.73
N MET A 43 -4.98 7.56 -1.86
CA MET A 43 -4.54 8.06 -3.17
C MET A 43 -5.36 9.26 -3.65
N ALA A 44 -6.68 9.22 -3.48
CA ALA A 44 -7.56 10.35 -3.79
C ALA A 44 -7.20 11.59 -2.96
N SER A 45 -6.97 11.42 -1.65
CA SER A 45 -6.55 12.49 -0.76
C SER A 45 -5.19 13.08 -1.16
N ALA A 46 -4.22 12.21 -1.45
CA ALA A 46 -2.90 12.62 -1.93
C ALA A 46 -2.98 13.37 -3.27
N SER A 47 -3.86 12.97 -4.19
CA SER A 47 -4.07 13.69 -5.46
C SER A 47 -4.47 15.16 -5.22
N ILE A 48 -5.28 15.44 -4.21
CA ILE A 48 -5.67 16.82 -3.85
C ILE A 48 -4.45 17.61 -3.38
N VAL A 49 -3.60 17.01 -2.54
CA VAL A 49 -2.37 17.62 -2.02
C VAL A 49 -1.39 17.97 -3.15
N PHE A 50 -1.19 17.06 -4.10
CA PHE A 50 -0.24 17.24 -5.20
C PHE A 50 -0.77 18.05 -6.39
N ARG A 51 -2.07 18.40 -6.39
CA ARG A 51 -2.76 19.01 -7.54
C ARG A 51 -2.04 20.21 -8.17
N ARG A 52 -1.35 21.03 -7.37
CA ARG A 52 -0.65 22.24 -7.85
C ARG A 52 0.85 22.06 -8.00
N SER A 53 1.49 21.34 -7.08
CA SER A 53 2.95 21.17 -7.06
C SER A 53 3.43 20.11 -8.05
N ASN A 54 2.62 19.08 -8.30
CA ASN A 54 2.89 18.03 -9.28
C ASN A 54 1.59 17.50 -9.91
N PRO A 55 1.03 18.23 -10.89
CA PRO A 55 -0.23 17.84 -11.53
C PRO A 55 -0.19 16.47 -12.22
N ALA A 56 0.98 16.08 -12.76
CA ALA A 56 1.15 14.78 -13.41
C ALA A 56 0.97 13.65 -12.38
N TYR A 57 1.64 13.74 -11.23
CA TYR A 57 1.50 12.74 -10.17
C TYR A 57 0.12 12.77 -9.51
N SER A 58 -0.48 13.96 -9.35
CA SER A 58 -1.87 14.10 -8.93
C SER A 58 -2.83 13.29 -9.81
N ASN A 59 -2.66 13.36 -11.13
CA ASN A 59 -3.51 12.61 -12.06
C ASN A 59 -3.27 11.10 -11.97
N GLU A 60 -2.01 10.67 -11.81
CA GLU A 60 -1.66 9.25 -11.62
C GLU A 60 -2.33 8.67 -10.36
N LEU A 61 -2.23 9.37 -9.23
CA LEU A 61 -2.88 8.98 -7.98
C LEU A 61 -4.41 8.89 -8.11
N LEU A 62 -5.03 9.89 -8.77
CA LEU A 62 -6.49 9.89 -8.96
C LEU A 62 -6.95 8.77 -9.90
N ASN A 63 -6.13 8.37 -10.87
CA ASN A 63 -6.43 7.24 -11.73
C ASN A 63 -6.43 5.92 -10.95
N HIS A 64 -5.42 5.69 -10.11
CA HIS A 64 -5.37 4.49 -9.26
C HIS A 64 -6.48 4.44 -8.22
N ALA A 65 -6.92 5.59 -7.70
CA ALA A 65 -8.04 5.64 -6.75
C ALA A 65 -9.40 5.21 -7.34
N LYS A 66 -9.53 5.14 -8.67
CA LYS A 66 -10.79 4.82 -9.37
C LYS A 66 -10.88 3.38 -9.89
N GLN A 67 -9.73 2.72 -10.04
CA GLN A 67 -9.62 1.37 -10.60
C GLN A 67 -10.05 0.32 -9.56
#